data_AF-M2CKD2-F1
#
_entry.id   AF-M2CKD2-F1
#
_cell.length_a   1.000
_cell.length_b   1.000
_cell.length_c   1.000
_cell.angle_alpha   90.00
_cell.angle_beta   90.00
_cell.angle_gamma   90.00
#
_symmetry.space_group_name_H-M   'P 1'
#
loop_
_entity.id
_entity.type
_entity.pdbx_description
1 polymer ?
#
loop_
_entity_poly.entity_id
_entity_poly.type
_entity_poly.pdbx_seq_one_letter_code
_entity_poly.pdbx_strand_id
1 'polypeptide(L)'
;MIINYCSIYGDSDERNLYFDMGDKIKIDYCEACKMVLNRDKAILQAAKIVKIRKKKFFFGTLDGVSIASQRFYDIYHTYNMQGIEFIPFEKSHGYYVCKFLYTMHFDIVRSKSVRIEYQGKVSYGILDNGNCSVCRRSFGHHHPWPYRMTVEDEKKLNSNTFYRSDIEFGEMNFQHPLLWATDGIIQAFTKEKCRIFYKNVEGNFGKGDCGKAVL
;
A
#
# COMPACT_ATOMS: atom_id res chain seq x y z
N MET A 1 -11.13 8.11 23.51
CA MET A 1 -9.68 7.90 23.32
C MET A 1 -9.37 8.25 21.86
N ILE A 2 -8.44 9.17 21.60
CA ILE A 2 -8.04 9.50 20.23
C ILE A 2 -7.11 8.38 19.75
N ILE A 3 -7.50 7.67 18.69
CA ILE A 3 -6.67 6.61 18.11
C ILE A 3 -5.69 7.28 17.15
N ASN A 4 -4.40 7.05 17.38
CA ASN A 4 -3.36 7.52 16.48
C ASN A 4 -3.16 6.53 15.34
N TYR A 5 -2.74 7.04 14.18
CA TYR A 5 -2.40 6.24 13.02
C TYR A 5 -1.14 6.76 12.35
N CYS A 6 -0.53 5.90 11.55
CA CYS A 6 0.64 6.21 10.74
C CYS A 6 0.45 5.65 9.34
N SER A 7 1.13 6.25 8.35
CA SER A 7 1.28 5.62 7.05
C SER A 7 2.33 4.53 7.15
N ILE A 8 2.10 3.37 6.52
CA ILE A 8 3.01 2.22 6.56
C ILE A 8 3.46 1.83 5.16
N TYR A 9 4.63 1.20 5.08
CA TYR A 9 5.13 0.57 3.86
C TYR A 9 6.06 -0.59 4.19
N GLY A 10 6.19 -1.52 3.24
CA GLY A 10 7.14 -2.62 3.32
C GLY A 10 8.43 -2.33 2.57
N ASP A 11 9.31 -3.33 2.53
CA ASP A 11 10.43 -3.33 1.57
C ASP A 11 9.90 -3.29 0.11
N SER A 12 10.74 -2.94 -0.87
CA SER A 12 10.39 -3.04 -2.30
C SER A 12 10.96 -4.31 -2.92
N ASP A 13 10.18 -5.08 -3.69
CA ASP A 13 10.68 -6.26 -4.43
C ASP A 13 11.30 -5.93 -5.80
N GLU A 14 11.31 -4.66 -6.24
CA GLU A 14 11.86 -4.23 -7.54
C GLU A 14 11.36 -5.04 -8.76
N ARG A 15 10.28 -5.82 -8.60
CA ARG A 15 9.67 -6.69 -9.61
C ARG A 15 8.17 -6.52 -9.60
N ASN A 16 7.55 -6.84 -10.72
CA ASN A 16 6.10 -6.91 -10.81
C ASN A 16 5.63 -8.30 -10.37
N LEU A 17 4.45 -8.36 -9.75
CA LEU A 17 3.83 -9.64 -9.43
C LEU A 17 3.21 -10.27 -10.68
N TYR A 18 2.36 -9.52 -11.38
CA TYR A 18 1.53 -10.03 -12.46
C TYR A 18 1.95 -9.51 -13.84
N PHE A 19 2.55 -8.32 -13.98
CA PHE A 19 3.06 -7.89 -15.30
C PHE A 19 4.21 -8.74 -15.83
N ASP A 20 5.11 -9.18 -14.95
CA ASP A 20 6.23 -10.06 -15.34
C ASP A 20 5.73 -11.46 -15.75
N MET A 21 4.43 -11.73 -15.60
CA MET A 21 3.77 -12.99 -15.95
C MET A 21 2.87 -12.88 -17.19
N GLY A 22 2.97 -11.80 -17.98
CA GLY A 22 2.06 -11.50 -19.09
C GLY A 22 1.82 -12.65 -20.08
N ASP A 23 2.82 -13.50 -20.32
CA ASP A 23 2.69 -14.67 -21.22
C ASP A 23 2.08 -15.91 -20.55
N LYS A 24 1.91 -15.88 -19.22
CA LYS A 24 1.51 -17.03 -18.39
C LYS A 24 0.15 -16.85 -17.73
N ILE A 25 -0.37 -15.63 -17.69
CA ILE A 25 -1.68 -15.31 -17.14
C ILE A 25 -2.44 -14.43 -18.11
N LYS A 26 -3.77 -14.51 -18.09
CA LYS A 26 -4.60 -13.63 -18.90
C LYS A 26 -4.79 -12.29 -18.20
N ILE A 27 -4.30 -11.22 -18.82
CA ILE A 27 -4.49 -9.85 -18.36
C ILE A 27 -5.30 -9.09 -19.40
N ASP A 28 -6.45 -8.55 -18.96
CA ASP A 28 -7.33 -7.75 -19.81
C ASP A 28 -6.95 -6.27 -19.69
N TYR A 29 -6.72 -5.61 -20.82
CA TYR A 29 -6.25 -4.22 -20.89
C TYR A 29 -7.28 -3.30 -21.52
N CYS A 30 -7.32 -2.05 -21.07
CA CYS A 30 -8.04 -1.00 -21.76
C CYS A 30 -7.41 -0.76 -23.13
N GLU A 31 -8.21 -0.76 -24.19
CA GLU A 31 -7.72 -0.57 -25.55
C GLU A 31 -7.08 0.80 -25.76
N ALA A 32 -7.62 1.83 -25.11
CA ALA A 32 -7.17 3.21 -25.24
C ALA A 32 -5.90 3.52 -24.43
N CYS A 33 -5.88 3.18 -23.14
CA CYS A 33 -4.76 3.54 -22.25
C CYS A 33 -3.85 2.40 -21.84
N LYS A 34 -4.15 1.16 -22.25
CA LYS A 34 -3.38 -0.05 -21.87
C LYS A 34 -3.27 -0.29 -20.36
N MET A 35 -4.13 0.34 -19.55
CA MET A 35 -4.25 0.01 -18.14
C MET A 35 -4.97 -1.32 -17.94
N VAL A 36 -4.57 -2.08 -16.93
CA VAL A 36 -5.22 -3.34 -16.56
C VAL A 36 -6.62 -3.06 -16.03
N LEU A 37 -7.61 -3.72 -16.63
CA LEU A 37 -9.02 -3.56 -16.30
C LEU A 37 -9.35 -4.24 -14.97
N ASN A 38 -8.85 -5.47 -14.76
CA ASN A 38 -9.13 -6.28 -13.58
C ASN A 38 -7.85 -6.74 -12.88
N ARG A 39 -7.33 -5.92 -11.98
CA ARG A 39 -6.10 -6.19 -11.20
C ARG A 39 -6.28 -7.37 -10.26
N ASP A 40 -7.41 -7.47 -9.55
CA ASP A 40 -7.70 -8.58 -8.63
C ASP A 40 -7.60 -9.94 -9.34
N LYS A 41 -8.18 -10.05 -10.54
CA LYS A 41 -8.10 -11.28 -11.34
C LYS A 41 -6.67 -11.58 -11.81
N ALA A 42 -5.87 -10.57 -12.15
CA ALA A 42 -4.47 -10.76 -12.52
C ALA A 42 -3.63 -11.23 -11.32
N ILE A 43 -3.84 -10.62 -10.15
CA ILE A 43 -3.19 -10.97 -8.87
C ILE A 43 -3.54 -12.41 -8.48
N LEU A 44 -4.81 -12.80 -8.54
CA LEU A 44 -5.26 -14.16 -8.22
C LEU A 44 -4.63 -15.21 -9.14
N GLN A 45 -4.51 -14.94 -10.44
CA GLN A 45 -3.80 -15.84 -11.37
C GLN A 45 -2.30 -15.91 -11.05
N ALA A 46 -1.66 -14.76 -10.77
CA ALA A 46 -0.25 -14.70 -10.43
C ALA A 46 0.07 -15.47 -9.14
N ALA A 47 -0.79 -15.37 -8.11
CA ALA A 47 -0.63 -16.09 -6.84
C ALA A 47 -0.51 -17.61 -6.99
N LYS A 48 -1.10 -18.18 -8.06
CA LYS A 48 -1.02 -19.62 -8.36
C LYS A 48 0.31 -20.07 -8.96
N ILE A 49 1.02 -19.17 -9.65
CA ILE A 49 2.17 -19.56 -10.48
C ILE A 49 3.48 -18.90 -10.07
N VAL A 50 3.45 -17.78 -9.36
CA VAL A 50 4.65 -17.03 -8.98
C VAL A 50 5.35 -17.74 -7.83
N LYS A 51 6.68 -17.86 -7.95
CA LYS A 51 7.57 -18.31 -6.88
C LYS A 51 8.32 -17.10 -6.31
N ILE A 52 8.03 -16.75 -5.05
CA ILE A 52 8.72 -15.69 -4.31
C ILE A 52 10.17 -16.11 -4.08
N ARG A 53 11.11 -15.27 -4.53
CA ARG A 53 12.56 -15.56 -4.43
C ARG A 53 13.21 -14.89 -3.23
N LYS A 54 12.87 -13.63 -2.97
CA LYS A 54 13.42 -12.85 -1.85
C LYS A 54 12.51 -13.02 -0.63
N LYS A 55 13.01 -13.69 0.40
CA LYS A 55 12.26 -13.92 1.63
C LYS A 55 12.25 -12.67 2.52
N LYS A 56 11.24 -11.82 2.33
CA LYS A 56 11.05 -10.58 3.12
C LYS A 56 9.85 -10.71 4.04
N PHE A 57 9.80 -9.86 5.07
CA PHE A 57 8.75 -9.91 6.09
C PHE A 57 7.41 -9.35 5.58
N PHE A 58 7.44 -8.12 5.06
CA PHE A 58 6.33 -7.42 4.40
C PHE A 58 6.91 -6.51 3.32
N PHE A 59 6.38 -6.58 2.10
CA PHE A 59 6.96 -5.86 0.96
C PHE A 59 5.93 -5.55 -0.14
N GLY A 60 6.22 -4.51 -0.92
CA GLY A 60 5.46 -4.14 -2.11
C GLY A 60 6.15 -4.56 -3.41
N THR A 61 5.37 -4.89 -4.42
CA THR A 61 5.79 -5.09 -5.80
C THR A 61 5.62 -3.81 -6.61
N LEU A 62 6.31 -3.69 -7.76
CA LEU A 62 6.24 -2.50 -8.61
C LEU A 62 4.84 -2.24 -9.15
N ASP A 63 4.07 -3.30 -9.40
CA ASP A 63 2.68 -3.24 -9.87
C ASP A 63 1.65 -3.15 -8.75
N GLY A 64 2.10 -2.68 -7.58
CA GLY A 64 1.30 -2.17 -6.49
C GLY A 64 0.66 -3.22 -5.59
N VAL A 65 1.23 -4.43 -5.54
CA VAL A 65 0.72 -5.52 -4.68
C VAL A 65 1.58 -5.64 -3.43
N SER A 66 0.93 -5.64 -2.26
CA SER A 66 1.58 -5.91 -0.98
C SER A 66 1.59 -7.40 -0.67
N ILE A 67 2.72 -7.91 -0.17
CA ILE A 67 2.94 -9.32 0.14
C ILE A 67 3.49 -9.44 1.57
N ALA A 68 2.99 -10.41 2.30
CA ALA A 68 3.39 -10.74 3.67
C ALA A 68 3.91 -12.18 3.78
N SER A 69 4.85 -12.39 4.69
CA SER A 69 5.33 -13.71 5.09
C SER A 69 4.40 -14.38 6.12
N GLN A 70 4.60 -15.67 6.36
CA GLN A 70 3.93 -16.45 7.41
C GLN A 70 4.08 -15.78 8.78
N ARG A 71 5.30 -15.31 9.10
CA ARG A 71 5.54 -14.63 10.38
C ARG A 71 4.68 -13.36 10.55
N PHE A 72 4.45 -12.61 9.47
CA PHE A 72 3.55 -11.45 9.52
C PHE A 72 2.11 -11.91 9.75
N TYR A 73 1.66 -12.93 9.02
CA TYR A 73 0.34 -13.53 9.17
C TYR A 73 0.10 -14.02 10.61
N ASP A 74 1.07 -14.70 11.21
CA ASP A 74 0.97 -15.24 12.57
C ASP A 74 0.85 -14.10 13.61
N ILE A 75 1.66 -13.04 13.48
CA ILE A 75 1.59 -11.86 14.35
C ILE A 75 0.25 -11.15 14.18
N TYR A 76 -0.22 -10.97 12.95
CA TYR A 76 -1.52 -10.36 12.67
C TYR A 76 -2.64 -11.06 13.44
N HIS A 77 -2.66 -12.39 13.44
CA HIS A 77 -3.69 -13.18 14.13
C HIS A 77 -3.48 -13.19 15.65
N THR A 78 -2.23 -13.33 16.12
CA THR A 78 -1.89 -13.32 17.55
C THR A 78 -2.33 -12.04 18.25
N TYR A 79 -2.22 -10.90 17.56
CA TYR A 79 -2.60 -9.59 18.10
C TYR A 79 -4.02 -9.16 17.70
N ASN A 80 -4.83 -10.06 17.12
CA ASN A 80 -6.21 -9.81 16.68
C ASN A 80 -6.34 -8.55 15.79
N MET A 81 -5.39 -8.38 14.86
CA MET A 81 -5.41 -7.26 13.93
C MET A 81 -6.51 -7.44 12.87
N GLN A 82 -6.93 -6.33 12.25
CA GLN A 82 -8.03 -6.32 11.28
C GLN A 82 -7.69 -5.56 10.00
N GLY A 83 -8.49 -5.78 8.94
CA GLY A 83 -8.41 -4.99 7.69
C GLY A 83 -7.55 -5.57 6.58
N ILE A 84 -7.09 -6.82 6.70
CA ILE A 84 -6.34 -7.53 5.65
C ILE A 84 -6.97 -8.90 5.40
N GLU A 85 -7.29 -9.18 4.14
CA GLU A 85 -7.52 -10.53 3.64
C GLU A 85 -6.21 -11.07 3.06
N PHE A 86 -5.84 -12.30 3.46
CA PHE A 86 -4.62 -12.95 3.01
C PHE A 86 -4.92 -14.01 1.95
N ILE A 87 -4.38 -13.80 0.75
CA ILE A 87 -4.52 -14.75 -0.37
C ILE A 87 -3.21 -15.54 -0.48
N PRO A 88 -3.21 -16.87 -0.25
CA PRO A 88 -1.98 -17.67 -0.24
C PRO A 88 -1.38 -17.84 -1.64
N PHE A 89 -0.05 -17.91 -1.70
CA PHE A 89 0.67 -18.33 -2.90
C PHE A 89 0.77 -19.85 -3.00
N GLU A 90 0.34 -20.46 -4.11
CA GLU A 90 0.38 -21.92 -4.29
C GLU A 90 1.82 -22.46 -4.43
N LYS A 91 2.71 -21.69 -5.08
CA LYS A 91 4.11 -22.09 -5.29
C LYS A 91 5.08 -21.47 -4.29
N SER A 92 4.58 -20.79 -3.25
CA SER A 92 5.39 -20.15 -2.21
C SER A 92 4.67 -20.18 -0.88
N HIS A 93 4.50 -21.40 -0.35
CA HIS A 93 3.92 -21.65 0.97
C HIS A 93 4.55 -20.74 2.03
N GLY A 94 3.69 -20.18 2.89
CA GLY A 94 4.09 -19.19 3.88
C GLY A 94 4.28 -17.78 3.33
N TYR A 95 3.76 -17.48 2.15
CA TYR A 95 3.62 -16.12 1.64
C TYR A 95 2.18 -15.86 1.19
N TYR A 96 1.76 -14.61 1.33
CA TYR A 96 0.40 -14.17 1.09
C TYR A 96 0.38 -12.83 0.39
N VAL A 97 -0.50 -12.67 -0.60
CA VAL A 97 -0.93 -11.34 -1.04
C VAL A 97 -1.81 -10.73 0.05
N CYS A 98 -1.57 -9.47 0.39
CA CYS A 98 -2.37 -8.70 1.33
C CYS A 98 -3.40 -7.84 0.58
N LYS A 99 -4.68 -8.19 0.69
CA LYS A 99 -5.78 -7.36 0.21
C LYS A 99 -6.35 -6.54 1.37
N PHE A 100 -6.12 -5.23 1.33
CA PHE A 100 -6.62 -4.31 2.36
C PHE A 100 -8.12 -4.05 2.16
N LEU A 101 -8.92 -4.34 3.19
CA LEU A 101 -10.37 -4.38 3.10
C LEU A 101 -11.03 -3.04 3.39
N TYR A 102 -10.47 -2.27 4.32
CA TYR A 102 -11.08 -1.03 4.78
C TYR A 102 -10.46 0.16 4.07
N THR A 103 -11.32 0.92 3.39
CA THR A 103 -10.93 2.10 2.63
C THR A 103 -11.26 3.36 3.42
N MET A 104 -10.31 4.29 3.46
CA MET A 104 -10.46 5.63 4.04
C MET A 104 -10.10 6.69 3.01
N HIS A 105 -10.71 7.86 3.12
CA HIS A 105 -10.53 8.94 2.17
C HIS A 105 -9.23 9.70 2.42
N PHE A 106 -8.42 9.86 1.38
CA PHE A 106 -7.24 10.71 1.45
C PHE A 106 -7.63 12.20 1.54
N ASP A 107 -6.98 12.95 2.42
CA ASP A 107 -7.30 14.37 2.61
C ASP A 107 -6.63 15.29 1.58
N ILE A 108 -7.21 15.34 0.40
CA ILE A 108 -6.73 16.20 -0.70
C ILE A 108 -6.68 17.67 -0.26
N VAL A 109 -7.65 18.14 0.54
CA VAL A 109 -7.77 19.55 0.92
C VAL A 109 -6.60 19.98 1.81
N ARG A 110 -6.31 19.22 2.86
CA ARG A 110 -5.18 19.52 3.75
C ARG A 110 -3.84 19.38 3.02
N SER A 111 -3.75 18.49 2.02
CA SER A 111 -2.55 18.36 1.20
C SER A 111 -2.28 19.57 0.28
N LYS A 112 -3.30 20.35 -0.11
CA LYS A 112 -3.12 21.57 -0.95
C LYS A 112 -2.25 22.65 -0.33
N SER A 113 -1.94 22.58 0.96
CA SER A 113 -0.98 23.50 1.59
C SER A 113 0.48 23.23 1.19
N VAL A 114 0.77 22.14 0.47
CA VAL A 114 2.12 21.70 0.11
C VAL A 114 2.45 22.06 -1.34
N ARG A 115 3.54 22.80 -1.54
CA ARG A 115 4.11 23.10 -2.87
C ARG A 115 4.85 21.88 -3.42
N ILE A 116 4.63 21.58 -4.69
CA ILE A 116 5.24 20.46 -5.43
C ILE A 116 5.79 20.96 -6.75
N GLU A 117 6.91 20.40 -7.17
CA GLU A 117 7.49 20.63 -8.49
C GLU A 117 7.76 19.29 -9.18
N TYR A 118 7.13 19.04 -10.33
CA TYR A 118 7.36 17.85 -11.14
C TYR A 118 7.55 18.26 -12.59
N GLN A 119 8.68 17.86 -13.19
CA GLN A 119 9.05 18.20 -14.57
C GLN A 119 8.93 19.71 -14.87
N GLY A 120 9.31 20.57 -13.91
CA GLY A 120 9.26 22.03 -14.04
C GLY A 120 7.88 22.67 -13.86
N LYS A 121 6.84 21.89 -13.55
CA LYS A 121 5.50 22.42 -13.20
C LYS A 121 5.35 22.50 -11.69
N VAL A 122 5.03 23.70 -11.21
CA VAL A 122 4.69 23.93 -9.80
C VAL A 122 3.19 23.72 -9.60
N SER A 123 2.83 22.87 -8.65
CA SER A 123 1.46 22.65 -8.20
C SER A 123 1.38 22.67 -6.68
N TYR A 124 0.16 22.73 -6.16
CA TYR A 124 -0.13 22.66 -4.73
C TYR A 124 -1.11 21.51 -4.49
N GLY A 125 -0.77 20.57 -3.61
CA GLY A 125 -1.65 19.44 -3.28
C GLY A 125 -1.26 18.11 -3.90
N ILE A 126 -2.14 17.50 -4.66
CA ILE A 126 -1.84 16.25 -5.37
C ILE A 126 -1.84 16.58 -6.86
N LEU A 127 -0.87 16.04 -7.58
CA LEU A 127 -0.93 16.04 -9.04
C LEU A 127 -1.85 14.90 -9.47
N ASP A 128 -3.06 15.22 -9.89
CA ASP A 128 -4.00 14.29 -10.52
C ASP A 128 -3.71 14.23 -12.02
N ASN A 129 -3.35 13.04 -12.50
CA ASN A 129 -3.05 12.82 -13.92
C ASN A 129 -4.32 12.65 -14.77
N GLY A 130 -5.51 12.74 -14.16
CA GLY A 130 -6.80 12.58 -14.78
C GLY A 130 -7.18 11.11 -14.98
N ASN A 131 -8.24 10.87 -15.75
CA ASN A 131 -8.79 9.53 -15.96
C ASN A 131 -8.86 9.19 -17.44
N CYS A 132 -8.74 7.90 -17.75
CA CYS A 132 -9.00 7.41 -19.09
C CYS A 132 -10.47 7.63 -19.46
N SER A 133 -10.74 8.25 -20.61
CA SER A 133 -12.09 8.50 -21.10
C SER A 133 -12.90 7.23 -21.37
N VAL A 134 -12.22 6.11 -21.66
CA VAL A 134 -12.83 4.82 -22.00
C VAL A 134 -13.06 3.96 -20.76
N CYS A 135 -12.01 3.59 -20.02
CA CYS A 135 -12.14 2.70 -18.86
C CYS A 135 -12.39 3.43 -17.53
N ARG A 136 -12.42 4.76 -17.53
CA ARG A 136 -12.63 5.64 -16.36
C ARG A 136 -11.62 5.51 -15.22
N ARG A 137 -10.62 4.64 -15.34
CA ARG A 137 -9.53 4.51 -14.37
C ARG A 137 -8.70 5.78 -14.31
N SER A 138 -8.29 6.17 -13.11
CA SER A 138 -7.31 7.23 -12.89
C SER A 138 -5.96 6.82 -13.48
N PHE A 139 -5.24 7.76 -14.08
CA PHE A 139 -3.84 7.62 -14.49
C PHE A 139 -2.88 7.71 -13.29
N GLY A 140 -3.44 7.98 -12.11
CA GLY A 140 -2.77 7.94 -10.82
C GLY A 140 -2.42 9.34 -10.34
N HIS A 141 -1.94 9.36 -9.10
CA HIS A 141 -1.67 10.59 -8.37
C HIS A 141 -0.19 10.66 -7.96
N HIS A 142 0.36 11.86 -7.92
CA HIS A 142 1.72 12.08 -7.38
C HIS A 142 1.73 12.95 -6.14
N HIS A 143 2.76 12.69 -5.33
CA HIS A 143 3.17 13.46 -4.16
C HIS A 143 2.16 13.43 -3.00
N PRO A 144 2.05 12.29 -2.29
CA PRO A 144 0.98 12.03 -1.33
C PRO A 144 1.18 12.71 0.03
N TRP A 145 2.12 13.66 0.14
CA TRP A 145 2.48 14.23 1.44
C TRP A 145 1.69 15.51 1.73
N PRO A 146 1.14 15.67 2.95
CA PRO A 146 1.12 14.72 4.07
C PRO A 146 0.18 13.52 3.85
N TYR A 147 0.57 12.35 4.36
CA TYR A 147 -0.14 11.07 4.21
C TYR A 147 -1.37 10.97 5.13
N ARG A 148 -2.36 11.85 4.97
CA ARG A 148 -3.49 11.99 5.91
C ARG A 148 -4.79 11.41 5.36
N MET A 149 -5.60 10.88 6.28
CA MET A 149 -7.03 10.65 6.06
C MET A 149 -7.82 11.94 6.29
N THR A 150 -9.07 12.01 5.84
CA THR A 150 -9.98 13.12 6.17
C THR A 150 -10.30 13.15 7.67
N VAL A 151 -10.66 14.33 8.19
CA VAL A 151 -11.05 14.50 9.61
C VAL A 151 -12.25 13.63 9.98
N GLU A 152 -13.15 13.41 9.02
CA GLU A 152 -14.33 12.56 9.18
C GLU A 152 -13.94 11.08 9.38
N ASP A 153 -12.94 10.61 8.66
CA ASP A 153 -12.49 9.21 8.75
C ASP A 153 -11.56 8.97 9.93
N GLU A 154 -10.78 9.98 10.35
CA GLU A 154 -10.00 9.94 11.60
C GLU A 154 -10.89 9.66 12.82
N LYS A 155 -12.15 10.11 12.81
CA LYS A 155 -13.13 9.87 13.88
C LYS A 155 -13.69 8.44 13.90
N LYS A 156 -13.46 7.64 12.85
CA LYS A 156 -14.02 6.30 12.67
C LYS A 156 -12.97 5.19 12.78
N LEU A 157 -11.76 5.52 13.22
CA LEU A 157 -10.68 4.56 13.37
C LEU A 157 -11.04 3.50 14.42
N ASN A 158 -10.70 2.25 14.11
CA ASN A 158 -10.76 1.12 15.03
C ASN A 158 -9.34 0.74 15.43
N SER A 159 -9.16 0.34 16.69
CA SER A 159 -7.87 -0.14 17.16
C SER A 159 -7.39 -1.37 16.38
N ASN A 160 -6.07 -1.57 16.34
CA ASN A 160 -5.43 -2.70 15.67
C ASN A 160 -5.87 -2.95 14.22
N THR A 161 -6.17 -1.87 13.47
CA THR A 161 -6.77 -1.99 12.14
C THR A 161 -5.88 -1.36 11.06
N PHE A 162 -5.76 -2.06 9.94
CA PHE A 162 -5.14 -1.56 8.71
C PHE A 162 -6.19 -0.93 7.78
N TYR A 163 -5.78 0.11 7.07
CA TYR A 163 -6.59 0.82 6.10
C TYR A 163 -5.81 1.09 4.81
N ARG A 164 -6.53 1.29 3.71
CA ARG A 164 -6.00 1.79 2.44
C ARG A 164 -6.67 3.09 2.02
N SER A 165 -5.99 3.89 1.21
CA SER A 165 -6.60 5.04 0.55
C SER A 165 -7.61 4.63 -0.53
N ASP A 166 -8.59 5.50 -0.71
CA ASP A 166 -9.58 5.49 -1.79
C ASP A 166 -8.97 5.81 -3.16
N ILE A 167 -7.93 6.65 -3.18
CA ILE A 167 -7.12 6.94 -4.38
C ILE A 167 -5.83 6.13 -4.41
N GLU A 168 -5.27 5.91 -5.60
CA GLU A 168 -3.99 5.24 -5.80
C GLU A 168 -2.94 6.22 -6.33
N PHE A 169 -1.68 6.00 -5.93
CA PHE A 169 -0.52 6.82 -6.23
C PHE A 169 0.48 6.07 -7.11
N GLY A 170 1.26 6.82 -7.89
CA GLY A 170 2.11 6.27 -8.95
C GLY A 170 1.42 6.38 -10.31
N GLU A 171 2.08 5.91 -11.37
CA GLU A 171 1.60 6.08 -12.74
C GLU A 171 1.00 4.80 -13.29
N MET A 172 -0.13 4.92 -13.99
CA MET A 172 -0.68 3.86 -14.83
C MET A 172 -0.85 2.54 -14.07
N ASN A 173 -0.14 1.51 -14.50
CA ASN A 173 -0.22 0.16 -14.00
C ASN A 173 0.62 -0.08 -12.73
N PHE A 174 1.43 0.90 -12.31
CA PHE A 174 2.29 0.87 -11.11
C PHE A 174 1.64 1.57 -9.91
N GLN A 175 0.35 1.85 -10.03
CA GLN A 175 -0.44 2.51 -9.00
C GLN A 175 -0.61 1.63 -7.76
N HIS A 176 -0.49 2.22 -6.57
CA HIS A 176 -0.73 1.57 -5.29
C HIS A 176 -1.44 2.52 -4.32
N PRO A 177 -2.33 2.02 -3.45
CA PRO A 177 -2.90 2.85 -2.41
C PRO A 177 -1.83 3.21 -1.38
N LEU A 178 -2.04 4.32 -0.67
CA LEU A 178 -1.41 4.50 0.63
C LEU A 178 -2.02 3.51 1.62
N LEU A 179 -1.16 3.04 2.51
CA LEU A 179 -1.55 2.15 3.58
C LEU A 179 -1.38 2.88 4.91
N TRP A 180 -2.34 2.66 5.80
CA TRP A 180 -2.30 3.18 7.16
C TRP A 180 -2.52 2.06 8.17
N ALA A 181 -1.94 2.24 9.35
CA ALA A 181 -2.14 1.36 10.49
C ALA A 181 -2.31 2.19 11.77
N THR A 182 -3.22 1.77 12.63
CA THR A 182 -3.35 2.34 13.98
C THR A 182 -2.18 1.93 14.86
N ASP A 183 -1.82 2.79 15.81
CA ASP A 183 -0.65 2.67 16.69
C ASP A 183 -0.42 1.30 17.35
N GLY A 184 -1.47 0.60 17.77
CA GLY A 184 -1.36 -0.74 18.36
C GLY A 184 -0.68 -1.78 17.45
N ILE A 185 -0.80 -1.64 16.12
CA ILE A 185 -0.10 -2.48 15.15
C ILE A 185 1.41 -2.22 15.19
N ILE A 186 1.81 -0.95 15.26
CA ILE A 186 3.23 -0.57 15.31
C ILE A 186 3.87 -1.07 16.61
N GLN A 187 3.16 -0.95 17.73
CA GLN A 187 3.60 -1.48 19.01
C GLN A 187 3.79 -2.99 18.97
N ALA A 188 2.83 -3.72 18.38
CA ALA A 188 2.91 -5.17 18.22
C ALA A 188 4.12 -5.60 17.39
N PHE A 189 4.32 -5.05 16.19
CA PHE A 189 5.48 -5.42 15.37
C PHE A 189 6.82 -5.01 16.00
N THR A 190 6.85 -3.88 16.71
CA THR A 190 8.05 -3.47 17.47
C THR A 190 8.38 -4.49 18.56
N LYS A 191 7.38 -4.92 19.34
CA LYS A 191 7.55 -5.95 20.38
C LYS A 191 8.04 -7.28 19.81
N GLU A 192 7.53 -7.65 18.63
CA GLU A 192 7.94 -8.87 17.90
C GLU A 192 9.27 -8.72 17.16
N LYS A 193 9.97 -7.58 17.31
CA LYS A 193 11.23 -7.25 16.63
C LYS A 193 11.14 -7.44 15.11
N CYS A 194 9.99 -7.09 14.55
CA CYS A 194 9.71 -7.19 13.12
C CYS A 194 9.72 -5.82 12.47
N ARG A 195 10.30 -5.73 11.28
CA ARG A 195 10.45 -4.46 10.57
C ARG A 195 9.23 -4.21 9.68
N ILE A 196 8.39 -3.27 10.09
CA ILE A 196 7.46 -2.55 9.22
C ILE A 196 7.88 -1.09 9.21
N PHE A 197 7.94 -0.45 8.04
CA PHE A 197 8.29 0.95 7.97
C PHE A 197 7.04 1.79 8.13
N TYR A 198 7.16 2.93 8.82
CA TYR A 198 6.04 3.83 9.01
C TYR A 198 6.46 5.31 9.03
N LYS A 199 5.50 6.20 8.79
CA LYS A 199 5.64 7.66 8.85
C LYS A 199 4.45 8.26 9.60
N ASN A 200 4.75 9.11 10.58
CA ASN A 200 3.73 9.85 11.33
C ASN A 200 3.07 10.92 10.45
N VAL A 201 1.79 11.20 10.73
CA VAL A 201 0.90 12.03 9.93
C VAL A 201 1.11 13.54 10.19
N GLU A 202 1.59 13.92 11.38
CA GLU A 202 1.54 15.30 11.89
C GLU A 202 2.86 16.04 12.16
N GLY A 203 4.05 15.47 11.91
CA GLY A 203 5.29 16.20 12.22
C GLY A 203 6.56 15.67 11.57
N ASN A 204 7.43 16.62 11.19
CA ASN A 204 8.82 16.42 10.79
C ASN A 204 9.60 15.56 11.81
N PHE A 205 10.43 14.66 11.28
CA PHE A 205 11.52 13.93 11.96
C PHE A 205 11.49 13.93 13.49
N GLY A 206 10.55 13.20 14.08
CA GLY A 206 10.88 12.45 15.28
C GLY A 206 11.86 11.35 14.86
N LYS A 207 12.97 11.19 15.58
CA LYS A 207 13.81 9.99 15.52
C LYS A 207 12.95 8.77 15.89
N GLY A 208 12.16 8.27 14.94
CA GLY A 208 11.60 6.93 14.94
C GLY A 208 12.47 6.13 14.00
N ASP A 209 13.49 5.49 14.57
CA ASP A 209 14.62 4.83 13.95
C ASP A 209 14.38 4.31 12.51
N CYS A 210 14.89 5.09 11.55
CA CYS A 210 15.48 4.54 10.35
C CYS A 210 16.68 3.67 10.78
N GLY A 211 16.44 2.43 11.23
CA GLY A 211 17.47 1.42 11.46
C GLY A 211 18.57 1.83 12.45
N LYS A 212 18.32 1.66 13.75
CA LYS A 212 19.36 1.17 14.63
C LYS A 212 19.08 -0.29 14.93
N ALA A 213 19.85 -1.16 14.29
CA ALA A 213 20.10 -2.48 14.84
C ALA A 213 20.72 -2.26 16.22
N VAL A 214 19.99 -2.65 17.27
CA VAL A 214 20.64 -2.93 18.54
C VAL A 214 21.32 -4.28 18.32
N LEU A 215 22.63 -4.23 18.09
CA LEU A 215 23.53 -5.38 18.24
C LEU A 215 23.46 -5.88 19.69
#